data_AF-A0A5K1FIK8-F1
#
_entry.id   AF-A0A5K1FIK8-F1
#
_cell.length_a   1.000
_cell.length_b   1.000
_cell.length_c   1.000
_cell.angle_alpha   90.00
_cell.angle_beta   90.00
_cell.angle_gamma   90.00
#
_symmetry.space_group_name_H-M   'P 1'
#
loop_
_entity.id
_entity.type
_entity.pdbx_description
1 polymer ?
#
loop_
_entity_poly.entity_id
_entity_poly.type
_entity_poly.pdbx_seq_one_letter_code
_entity_poly.pdbx_strand_id
1 'polypeptide(L)' 'IIDERWFGQLHRPLHAATYYLNPAIRYLPTFKEDREVKYGTLDCIEILVSDYREQEVVHVSINKYNT' A
#
# COMPACT_ATOMS: atom_id res chain seq x y z
N ILE A 1 -19.02 -4.06 -2.46
CA ILE A 1 -18.46 -4.57 -3.74
C ILE A 1 -17.75 -3.39 -4.37
N ILE A 2 -16.42 -3.40 -4.40
CA ILE A 2 -15.67 -2.35 -5.10
C ILE A 2 -15.92 -2.63 -6.59
N ASP A 3 -16.61 -1.70 -7.26
CA ASP A 3 -17.07 -1.82 -8.64
C ASP A 3 -15.98 -2.32 -9.59
N GLU A 4 -16.38 -3.17 -10.55
CA GLU A 4 -15.54 -3.76 -11.62
C GLU A 4 -14.69 -2.72 -12.36
N ARG A 5 -15.08 -1.45 -12.30
CA ARG A 5 -14.36 -0.30 -12.84
C ARG A 5 -12.97 -0.11 -12.20
N TRP A 6 -12.77 -0.55 -10.96
CA TRP A 6 -11.49 -0.52 -10.24
C TRP A 6 -10.68 -1.81 -10.37
N PHE A 7 -11.32 -2.89 -10.83
CA PHE A 7 -10.69 -4.21 -10.96
C PHE A 7 -9.55 -4.19 -11.99
N GLY A 8 -9.69 -3.40 -13.06
CA GLY A 8 -8.67 -3.31 -14.11
C GLY A 8 -7.42 -2.48 -13.77
N GLN A 9 -7.49 -1.56 -12.80
CA GLN A 9 -6.46 -0.53 -12.60
C GLN A 9 -5.65 -0.64 -11.30
N LEU A 10 -6.20 -1.27 -10.26
CA LEU A 10 -5.61 -1.20 -8.91
C LEU A 10 -5.14 -2.54 -8.34
N HIS A 11 -5.35 -3.67 -9.01
CA HIS A 11 -5.24 -4.95 -8.31
C HIS A 11 -3.85 -5.38 -7.85
N ARG A 12 -2.77 -4.86 -8.44
CA ARG A 12 -1.42 -5.11 -7.93
C ARG A 12 -1.02 -4.13 -6.83
N PRO A 13 -1.04 -2.80 -7.06
CA PRO A 13 -0.59 -1.86 -6.06
C PRO A 13 -1.52 -1.81 -4.83
N LEU A 14 -2.84 -1.85 -5.01
CA LEU A 14 -3.78 -1.83 -3.89
C LEU A 14 -3.69 -3.10 -3.06
N HIS A 15 -3.50 -4.28 -3.69
CA HIS A 15 -3.32 -5.52 -2.94
C HIS A 15 -2.03 -5.52 -2.13
N ALA A 16 -0.93 -5.03 -2.71
CA ALA A 16 0.33 -4.82 -2.02
C ALA A 16 0.18 -3.86 -0.83
N ALA A 17 -0.44 -2.69 -1.05
CA ALA A 17 -0.71 -1.71 0.00
C ALA A 17 -1.61 -2.28 1.11
N THR A 18 -2.67 -3.02 0.74
CA THR A 18 -3.58 -3.63 1.71
C THR A 18 -2.88 -4.71 2.53
N TYR A 19 -2.06 -5.55 1.88
CA TYR A 19 -1.25 -6.56 2.56
C TYR A 19 -0.25 -5.90 3.53
N TYR A 20 0.39 -4.81 3.10
CA TYR A 20 1.36 -4.05 3.89
C TYR A 20 0.73 -3.35 5.10
N LEU A 21 -0.41 -2.69 4.90
CA LEU A 21 -1.05 -1.84 5.91
C LEU A 21 -1.99 -2.60 6.85
N ASN A 22 -2.42 -3.81 6.50
CA ASN A 22 -3.33 -4.60 7.34
C ASN A 22 -2.60 -5.13 8.58
N PRO A 23 -2.91 -4.64 9.81
CA PRO A 23 -2.23 -5.07 11.03
C PRO A 23 -2.41 -6.57 11.31
N ALA A 24 -3.55 -7.15 10.93
CA ALA A 24 -3.83 -8.57 11.13
C ALA A 24 -2.92 -9.47 10.26
N ILE A 25 -2.32 -8.91 9.20
CA ILE A 25 -1.36 -9.61 8.34
C ILE A 25 0.07 -9.19 8.67
N ARG A 26 0.32 -7.89 8.82
CA ARG A 26 1.65 -7.30 9.00
C ARG A 26 2.43 -7.86 10.18
N TYR A 27 1.75 -8.11 11.29
CA TYR A 27 2.39 -8.61 12.52
C TYR A 27 2.43 -10.15 12.60
N LEU A 28 2.05 -10.85 11.53
CA LEU A 28 2.20 -12.30 11.48
C LEU A 28 3.67 -12.69 11.27
N PRO A 29 4.15 -13.80 11.86
CA PRO A 29 5.49 -14.32 11.59
C PRO A 29 5.75 -14.65 10.11
N THR A 30 4.69 -14.84 9.34
CA THR A 30 4.71 -15.15 7.91
C THR A 30 4.73 -13.92 7.02
N PHE A 31 4.63 -12.72 7.59
CA PHE A 31 4.67 -11.48 6.82
C PHE A 31 6.01 -11.31 6.12
N LYS A 32 5.98 -10.88 4.86
CA LYS A 32 7.18 -10.54 4.08
C LYS A 32 7.00 -9.21 3.37
N GLU A 33 7.82 -8.24 3.72
CA GLU A 33 8.00 -7.02 2.94
C GLU A 33 8.95 -7.30 1.76
N ASP A 34 8.50 -8.09 0.79
CA ASP A 34 9.26 -8.30 -0.43
C ASP A 34 9.16 -7.07 -1.35
N ARG A 35 10.05 -6.97 -2.34
CA ARG A 35 10.10 -5.83 -3.27
C ARG A 35 8.74 -5.54 -3.91
N GLU A 36 7.99 -6.56 -4.27
CA GLU A 36 6.65 -6.42 -4.87
C GLU A 36 5.67 -5.73 -3.91
N VAL A 37 5.68 -6.10 -2.62
CA VAL A 37 4.83 -5.49 -1.59
C VAL A 37 5.25 -4.05 -1.37
N LYS A 38 6.55 -3.79 -1.28
CA LYS A 38 7.08 -2.44 -1.06
C LYS A 38 6.75 -1.52 -2.22
N TYR A 39 7.18 -1.85 -3.44
CA TYR A 39 6.94 -1.02 -4.62
C TYR A 39 5.45 -0.90 -4.92
N GLY A 40 4.69 -2.00 -4.85
CA GLY A 40 3.24 -1.94 -5.03
C GLY A 40 2.53 -1.03 -4.03
N THR A 41 3.03 -0.93 -2.79
CA THR A 41 2.49 0.03 -1.81
C THR A 41 2.79 1.48 -2.22
N LEU A 42 4.00 1.77 -2.69
CA LEU A 42 4.39 3.12 -3.15
C LEU A 42 3.60 3.50 -4.41
N ASP A 43 3.53 2.61 -5.41
CA ASP A 43 2.70 2.78 -6.60
C ASP A 43 1.24 3.07 -6.23
N CYS A 44 0.70 2.40 -5.21
CA CYS A 44 -0.67 2.66 -4.75
C CYS A 44 -0.84 4.08 -4.21
N ILE A 45 0.14 4.58 -3.45
CA ILE A 45 0.11 5.93 -2.89
C ILE A 45 0.19 6.97 -4.01
N GLU A 46 1.08 6.76 -4.98
CA GLU A 46 1.22 7.64 -6.15
C GLU A 46 -0.07 7.71 -6.99
N ILE A 47 -0.75 6.57 -7.15
CA ILE A 47 -2.04 6.51 -7.87
C ILE A 47 -3.16 7.22 -7.08
N LEU A 48 -3.19 7.05 -5.75
CA LEU A 48 -4.30 7.56 -4.92
C LEU A 48 -4.12 9.02 -4.50
N VAL A 49 -2.89 9.52 -4.41
CA VAL A 49 -2.57 10.85 -3.91
C VAL A 49 -1.85 11.61 -5.02
N SER A 50 -2.53 12.52 -5.72
CA SER A 50 -1.91 13.26 -6.83
C SER A 50 -1.01 14.42 -6.37
N ASP A 51 -1.15 14.89 -5.14
CA ASP A 51 -0.32 15.97 -4.58
C ASP A 51 0.94 15.41 -3.92
N TYR A 52 2.11 15.85 -4.39
CA TYR A 52 3.40 15.35 -3.91
C TYR A 52 3.67 15.63 -2.42
N ARG A 53 3.13 16.73 -1.88
CA ARG A 53 3.33 17.10 -0.48
C ARG A 53 2.52 16.16 0.42
N GLU A 54 1.31 15.86 -0.01
CA GLU A 54 0.45 14.88 0.66
C GLU A 54 1.04 13.46 0.53
N GLN A 55 1.62 13.10 -0.62
CA GLN A 55 2.36 11.84 -0.76
C GLN A 55 3.48 11.73 0.27
N GLU A 56 4.33 12.75 0.43
CA GLU A 56 5.43 12.75 1.39
C GLU A 56 4.94 12.52 2.83
N VAL A 57 3.86 13.21 3.23
CA VAL A 57 3.23 13.03 4.55
C VAL A 57 2.72 11.60 4.73
N VAL A 58 2.12 11.01 3.69
CA VAL A 58 1.66 9.62 3.71
C VAL A 58 2.83 8.65 3.82
N HIS A 59 3.92 8.85 3.06
CA HIS A 59 5.13 8.02 3.16
C HIS A 59 5.73 8.06 4.57
N VAL A 60 5.88 9.25 5.16
CA VAL A 60 6.38 9.41 6.54
C VAL A 60 5.45 8.72 7.55
N SER A 61 4.15 8.84 7.35
CA SER A 61 3.15 8.22 8.24
C SER A 61 3.17 6.69 8.16
N ILE A 62 3.42 6.13 6.98
CA ILE A 62 3.50 4.69 6.76
C ILE A 62 4.75 4.07 7.42
N ASN A 63 5.83 4.83 7.58
CA ASN A 63 7.00 4.38 8.33
C ASN A 63 6.69 4.06 9.81
N LYS A 64 5.59 4.57 10.37
CA LYS A 64 5.17 4.21 11.73
C LYS A 64 4.84 2.72 11.87
N TYR A 65 4.47 2.06 10.79
CA TYR A 65 4.21 0.61 10.80
C TYR A 65 5.50 -0.23 10.80
N ASN A 66 6.68 0.40 10.62
CA ASN A 66 7.99 -0.25 10.74
C ASN A 66 8.54 -0.27 12.18
N THR A 67 7.79 0.26 13.14
CA THR A 67 8.11 0.29 14.58
C THR A 67 7.25 -0.71 15.33
#